data_AF-M7XUV1-F1
#
_entry.id   AF-M7XUV1-F1
#
_cell.length_a   1.000
_cell.length_b   1.000
_cell.length_c   1.000
_cell.angle_alpha   90.00
_cell.angle_beta   90.00
_cell.angle_gamma   90.00
#
_symmetry.space_group_name_H-M   'P 1'
#
loop_
_entity.id
_entity.type
_entity.pdbx_description
1 polymer ?
#
loop_
_entity_poly.entity_id
_entity_poly.type
_entity_poly.pdbx_seq_one_letter_code
_entity_poly.pdbx_strand_id
1 'polypeptide(L)'
;MSFSPSPGPSSKPKLSRTATPAEQQAAALNKLLSNPDREVRIPERKEEGVGKSLRPPREMMKNVQGSSAGAGSGDFHVYKQSRRREYERLKLMDEEEEFERQKREALERQRAAEAAAEEKTAKNRLKRQRKKEARGKPKTSSTNGAAGEGEGGEKKRKLAGGSGFKFRTADERDASGGEDEDEAGPELQVSATRGMTKEEEADELRRLQEEEARAQPAKEAGIVIQDDD
;
A
#
# COMPACT_ATOMS: atom_id res chain seq x y z
N MET A 1 41.61 -59.58 8.21
CA MET A 1 40.61 -59.54 7.13
C MET A 1 39.95 -58.17 7.17
N SER A 2 40.36 -57.26 6.29
CA SER A 2 39.85 -55.89 6.22
C SER A 2 38.67 -55.83 5.26
N PHE A 3 37.46 -55.70 5.79
CA PHE A 3 36.26 -55.47 5.01
C PHE A 3 36.20 -53.98 4.62
N SER A 4 36.59 -53.64 3.39
CA SER A 4 36.32 -52.32 2.83
C SER A 4 34.84 -52.22 2.49
N PRO A 5 34.07 -51.26 3.04
CA PRO A 5 32.69 -51.09 2.64
C PRO A 5 32.66 -50.67 1.17
N SER A 6 32.00 -51.49 0.35
CA SER A 6 31.70 -51.20 -1.06
C SER A 6 31.03 -49.82 -1.16
N PRO A 7 31.42 -48.96 -2.13
CA PRO A 7 30.70 -47.73 -2.37
C PRO A 7 29.29 -48.08 -2.85
N GLY A 8 28.31 -47.95 -1.96
CA GLY A 8 26.90 -48.05 -2.30
C GLY A 8 26.55 -47.10 -3.45
N PRO A 9 25.53 -47.40 -4.26
CA PRO A 9 25.23 -46.64 -5.46
C PRO A 9 25.01 -45.17 -5.10
N SER A 10 25.97 -44.30 -5.46
CA SER A 10 25.99 -42.86 -5.15
C SER A 10 24.99 -42.06 -5.99
N SER A 11 23.95 -42.72 -6.50
CA SER A 11 22.90 -42.15 -7.31
C SER A 11 21.77 -41.73 -6.38
N LYS A 12 21.85 -40.51 -5.82
CA LYS A 12 20.66 -39.89 -5.22
C LYS A 12 19.56 -39.89 -6.29
N PRO A 13 18.36 -40.42 -6.02
CA PRO A 13 17.31 -40.50 -7.02
C PRO A 13 17.02 -39.09 -7.53
N LYS A 14 17.26 -38.88 -8.83
CA LYS A 14 16.92 -37.60 -9.48
C LYS A 14 15.40 -37.53 -9.53
N LEU A 15 14.85 -36.42 -9.06
CA LEU A 15 13.42 -36.19 -9.11
C LEU A 15 12.93 -36.28 -10.56
N SER A 16 11.82 -36.98 -10.79
CA SER A 16 11.17 -37.03 -12.10
C SER A 16 10.77 -35.61 -12.55
N ARG A 17 10.87 -35.32 -13.84
CA ARG A 17 10.36 -34.08 -14.44
C ARG A 17 8.83 -33.96 -14.34
N THR A 18 8.12 -35.07 -14.13
CA THR A 18 6.66 -35.13 -13.94
C THR A 18 6.25 -35.26 -12.48
N ALA A 19 7.17 -35.00 -11.54
CA ALA A 19 6.88 -35.12 -10.12
C ALA A 19 5.78 -34.17 -9.67
N THR A 20 4.89 -34.67 -8.81
CA THR A 20 3.81 -33.86 -8.22
C THR A 20 4.39 -32.75 -7.32
N PRO A 21 3.65 -31.66 -7.05
CA PRO A 21 4.12 -30.61 -6.14
C PRO A 21 4.49 -31.15 -4.75
N ALA A 22 3.74 -32.15 -4.26
CA ALA A 22 4.02 -32.83 -3.01
C ALA A 22 5.35 -33.61 -3.05
N GLU A 23 5.64 -34.32 -4.14
CA GLU A 23 6.91 -35.03 -4.33
C GLU A 23 8.11 -34.06 -4.41
N GLN A 24 7.94 -32.91 -5.06
CA GLN A 24 8.98 -31.86 -5.11
C GLN A 24 9.31 -31.31 -3.72
N GLN A 25 8.28 -31.03 -2.92
CA GLN A 25 8.44 -30.60 -1.54
C GLN A 25 9.09 -31.70 -0.69
N ALA A 26 8.62 -32.94 -0.80
CA ALA A 26 9.21 -34.07 -0.08
C ALA A 26 10.69 -34.27 -0.42
N ALA A 27 11.07 -34.14 -1.69
CA ALA A 27 12.47 -34.21 -2.10
C ALA A 27 13.33 -33.05 -1.57
N ALA A 28 12.78 -31.83 -1.52
CA ALA A 28 13.45 -30.69 -0.91
C ALA A 28 13.63 -30.87 0.60
N LEU A 29 12.61 -31.39 1.29
CA LEU A 29 12.67 -31.73 2.72
C LEU A 29 13.70 -32.84 2.98
N ASN A 30 13.68 -33.93 2.22
CA ASN A 30 14.68 -35.00 2.33
C ASN A 30 16.11 -34.49 2.12
N LYS A 31 16.30 -33.54 1.20
CA LYS A 31 17.60 -32.89 0.98
C LYS A 31 18.01 -32.05 2.19
N LEU A 32 17.08 -31.28 2.78
CA LEU A 32 17.34 -30.46 3.95
C LEU A 32 17.65 -31.31 5.20
N LEU A 33 16.83 -32.34 5.44
CA LEU A 33 16.97 -33.27 6.56
C LEU A 33 18.19 -34.19 6.47
N SER A 34 18.81 -34.30 5.29
CA SER A 34 20.06 -35.08 5.13
C SER A 34 21.24 -34.52 5.93
N ASN A 35 21.22 -33.23 6.26
CA ASN A 35 22.25 -32.55 7.06
C ASN A 35 21.57 -31.50 7.96
N PRO A 36 20.99 -31.90 9.10
CA PRO A 36 20.24 -30.99 9.96
C PRO A 36 21.11 -29.91 10.62
N ASP A 37 22.41 -30.17 10.83
CA ASP A 37 23.34 -29.22 11.45
C ASP A 37 23.79 -28.09 10.51
N ARG A 38 23.43 -28.15 9.21
CA ARG A 38 23.83 -27.14 8.23
C ARG A 38 22.88 -25.95 8.29
N GLU A 39 23.43 -24.78 8.60
CA GLU A 39 22.69 -23.52 8.56
C GLU A 39 22.05 -23.27 7.19
N VAL A 40 20.75 -22.98 7.20
CA VAL A 40 19.96 -22.68 6.00
C VAL A 40 19.98 -21.18 5.76
N ARG A 41 20.62 -20.75 4.66
CA ARG A 41 20.56 -19.34 4.23
C ARG A 41 19.23 -19.06 3.55
N ILE A 42 18.31 -18.45 4.28
CA ILE A 42 17.09 -17.89 3.72
C ILE A 42 17.48 -16.60 2.97
N PRO A 43 17.14 -16.46 1.68
CA PRO A 43 17.43 -15.23 0.95
C PRO A 43 16.63 -14.07 1.56
N GLU A 44 17.32 -12.97 1.84
CA GLU A 44 16.67 -11.72 2.25
C GLU A 44 15.78 -11.20 1.12
N ARG A 45 14.70 -10.49 1.50
CA ARG A 45 13.83 -9.81 0.54
C ARG A 45 14.69 -8.79 -0.21
N LYS A 46 14.60 -8.79 -1.54
CA LYS A 46 15.25 -7.75 -2.35
C LYS A 46 14.68 -6.38 -1.94
N GLU A 47 15.56 -5.39 -1.84
CA GLU A 47 15.17 -4.01 -1.56
C GLU A 47 14.01 -3.57 -2.49
N GLU A 48 13.08 -2.80 -1.94
CA GLU A 48 11.91 -2.33 -2.69
C GLU A 48 12.37 -1.32 -3.75
N GLY A 49 12.18 -1.64 -5.04
CA GLY A 49 12.53 -0.77 -6.15
C GLY A 49 13.12 -1.52 -7.35
N VAL A 50 13.83 -0.78 -8.21
CA VAL A 50 14.52 -1.32 -9.38
C VAL A 50 15.73 -2.14 -8.88
N GLY A 51 15.64 -3.47 -8.93
CA GLY A 51 16.67 -4.39 -8.40
C GLY A 51 18.02 -4.40 -9.12
N LYS A 52 18.30 -3.38 -9.95
CA LYS A 52 19.57 -3.14 -10.62
C LYS A 52 20.17 -1.93 -9.92
N SER A 53 21.40 -1.98 -9.45
CA SER A 53 22.08 -0.80 -8.90
C SER A 53 23.35 -0.54 -9.71
N LEU A 54 23.55 0.70 -10.15
CA LEU A 54 24.79 1.05 -10.82
C LEU A 54 25.90 1.26 -9.79
N ARG A 55 27.13 0.90 -10.18
CA ARG A 55 28.28 1.21 -9.36
C ARG A 55 28.45 2.73 -9.30
N PRO A 56 28.77 3.30 -8.13
CA PRO A 56 29.00 4.73 -8.02
C PRO A 56 30.14 5.17 -8.96
N PRO A 57 30.06 6.37 -9.54
CA PRO A 57 31.17 6.96 -10.27
C PRO A 57 32.44 7.01 -9.40
N ARG A 58 33.61 6.90 -10.04
CA ARG A 58 34.88 7.03 -9.32
C ARG A 58 35.12 8.48 -8.97
N GLU A 59 35.47 8.77 -7.72
CA GLU A 59 35.73 10.13 -7.23
C GLU A 59 36.93 10.79 -7.92
N MET A 60 38.03 10.04 -8.12
CA MET A 60 39.23 10.55 -8.78
C MET A 60 39.66 9.62 -9.92
N MET A 61 39.75 10.20 -11.11
CA MET A 61 40.33 9.54 -12.28
C MET A 61 41.84 9.76 -12.26
N LYS A 62 42.61 8.67 -12.16
CA LYS A 62 44.08 8.73 -12.03
C LYS A 62 44.80 9.05 -13.35
N ASN A 63 44.12 8.87 -14.49
CA ASN A 63 44.72 8.95 -15.82
C ASN A 63 44.00 10.01 -16.68
N VAL A 64 43.93 11.25 -16.18
CA VAL A 64 43.35 12.37 -16.94
C VAL A 64 44.44 12.97 -17.81
N GLN A 65 44.31 12.81 -19.12
CA GLN A 65 45.19 13.46 -20.10
C GLN A 65 44.91 14.97 -20.12
N GLY A 66 45.93 15.80 -20.36
CA GLY A 66 45.78 17.27 -20.34
C GLY A 66 44.74 17.77 -21.35
N SER A 67 44.08 18.89 -21.05
CA SER A 67 42.93 19.40 -21.81
C SER A 67 43.23 19.76 -23.27
N SER A 68 44.49 20.06 -23.60
CA SER A 68 44.94 20.36 -24.97
C SER A 68 45.52 19.15 -25.71
N ALA A 69 45.60 18.00 -25.06
CA ALA A 69 46.17 16.80 -25.67
C ALA A 69 45.14 16.17 -26.63
N GLY A 70 45.60 15.70 -27.79
CA GLY A 70 44.73 15.14 -28.83
C GLY A 70 44.03 13.84 -28.43
N ALA A 71 43.04 13.44 -29.22
CA ALA A 71 42.30 12.19 -29.00
C ALA A 71 43.22 10.97 -29.10
N GLY A 72 43.31 10.20 -28.01
CA GLY A 72 44.02 8.94 -27.95
C GLY A 72 43.20 7.79 -28.55
N SER A 73 43.87 6.70 -28.93
CA SER A 73 43.21 5.50 -29.48
C SER A 73 42.25 4.82 -28.50
N GLY A 74 42.42 5.04 -27.20
CA GLY A 74 41.57 4.51 -26.13
C GLY A 74 40.33 5.35 -25.83
N ASP A 75 40.26 6.60 -26.29
CA ASP A 75 39.23 7.56 -25.87
C ASP A 75 37.83 7.17 -26.36
N PHE A 76 37.76 6.55 -27.55
CA PHE A 76 36.50 6.01 -28.06
C PHE A 76 35.89 4.97 -27.10
N HIS A 77 36.72 4.08 -26.54
CA HIS A 77 36.24 3.08 -25.61
C HIS A 77 35.83 3.70 -24.27
N VAL A 78 36.56 4.72 -23.80
CA VAL A 78 36.18 5.47 -22.59
C VAL A 78 34.81 6.10 -22.77
N TYR A 79 34.58 6.81 -23.88
CA TYR A 79 33.29 7.41 -24.21
C TYR A 79 32.18 6.36 -24.32
N LYS A 80 32.41 5.25 -25.03
CA LYS A 80 31.43 4.16 -25.18
C LYS A 80 30.99 3.59 -23.83
N GLN A 81 31.92 3.34 -22.92
CA GLN A 81 31.60 2.81 -21.59
C GLN A 81 30.93 3.87 -20.71
N SER A 82 31.37 5.12 -20.78
CA SER A 82 30.76 6.24 -20.05
C SER A 82 29.30 6.46 -20.49
N ARG A 83 29.06 6.56 -21.81
CA ARG A 83 27.72 6.73 -22.38
C ARG A 83 26.78 5.58 -22.05
N ARG A 84 27.27 4.34 -22.09
CA ARG A 84 26.48 3.17 -21.70
C ARG A 84 26.06 3.24 -20.23
N ARG A 85 26.99 3.57 -19.33
CA ARG A 85 26.69 3.75 -17.90
C ARG A 85 25.69 4.87 -17.68
N GLU A 86 25.81 5.97 -18.42
CA GLU A 86 24.90 7.11 -18.28
C GLU A 86 23.47 6.76 -18.75
N TYR A 87 23.33 6.04 -19.87
CA TYR A 87 22.02 5.55 -20.31
C TYR A 87 21.41 4.54 -19.36
N GLU A 88 22.22 3.63 -18.80
CA GLU A 88 21.75 2.73 -17.75
C GLU A 88 21.31 3.53 -16.50
N ARG A 89 21.99 4.65 -16.19
CA ARG A 89 21.67 5.50 -15.03
C ARG A 89 20.36 6.25 -15.21
N LEU A 90 20.19 6.93 -16.34
CA LEU A 90 18.96 7.64 -16.67
C LEU A 90 17.78 6.67 -16.70
N LYS A 91 17.92 5.53 -17.38
CA LYS A 91 16.89 4.50 -17.43
C LYS A 91 16.48 3.99 -16.04
N LEU A 92 17.43 3.84 -15.13
CA LEU A 92 17.16 3.39 -13.78
C LEU A 92 16.40 4.44 -12.97
N MET A 93 16.77 5.72 -13.10
CA MET A 93 16.04 6.83 -12.49
C MET A 93 14.60 6.93 -13.03
N ASP A 94 14.43 6.78 -14.34
CA ASP A 94 13.10 6.78 -14.97
C ASP A 94 12.26 5.59 -14.46
N GLU A 95 12.84 4.37 -14.42
CA GLU A 95 12.17 3.17 -13.90
C GLU A 95 11.79 3.32 -12.40
N GLU A 96 12.62 3.98 -11.59
CA GLU A 96 12.35 4.27 -10.18
C GLU A 96 11.20 5.28 -10.00
N GLU A 97 11.21 6.37 -10.76
CA GLU A 97 10.14 7.37 -10.73
C GLU A 97 8.79 6.77 -11.14
N GLU A 98 8.77 5.97 -12.19
CA GLU A 98 7.57 5.27 -12.63
C GLU A 98 7.05 4.29 -11.57
N PHE A 99 7.96 3.56 -10.91
CA PHE A 99 7.60 2.63 -9.83
C PHE A 99 7.03 3.37 -8.62
N GLU A 100 7.66 4.46 -8.19
CA GLU A 100 7.17 5.27 -7.08
C GLU A 100 5.81 5.89 -7.38
N ARG A 101 5.61 6.43 -8.58
CA ARG A 101 4.34 6.99 -9.04
C ARG A 101 3.22 5.94 -8.95
N GLN A 102 3.46 4.75 -9.51
CA GLN A 102 2.50 3.64 -9.47
C GLN A 102 2.23 3.16 -8.05
N LYS A 103 3.25 3.11 -7.19
CA LYS A 103 3.10 2.73 -5.78
C LYS A 103 2.23 3.74 -5.03
N ARG A 104 2.45 5.04 -5.23
CA ARG A 104 1.63 6.11 -4.62
C ARG A 104 0.18 6.03 -5.09
N GLU A 105 -0.05 5.92 -6.39
CA GLU A 105 -1.40 5.78 -6.97
C GLU A 105 -2.12 4.54 -6.43
N ALA A 106 -1.43 3.39 -6.34
CA ALA A 106 -2.01 2.16 -5.82
C ALA A 106 -2.40 2.30 -4.33
N LEU A 107 -1.56 2.95 -3.52
CA LEU A 107 -1.85 3.19 -2.09
C LEU A 107 -3.02 4.16 -1.91
N GLU A 108 -3.07 5.24 -2.69
CA GLU A 108 -4.18 6.19 -2.67
C GLU A 108 -5.50 5.52 -3.08
N ARG A 109 -5.47 4.70 -4.13
CA ARG A 109 -6.63 3.93 -4.58
C ARG A 109 -7.11 2.94 -3.52
N GLN A 110 -6.20 2.26 -2.83
CA GLN A 110 -6.55 1.36 -1.73
C GLN A 110 -7.18 2.12 -0.57
N ARG A 111 -6.59 3.24 -0.15
CA ARG A 111 -7.11 4.09 0.93
C ARG A 111 -8.51 4.64 0.60
N ALA A 112 -8.73 5.09 -0.63
CA ALA A 112 -10.04 5.58 -1.07
C ALA A 112 -11.09 4.46 -1.05
N ALA A 113 -10.73 3.24 -1.49
CA ALA A 113 -11.63 2.09 -1.46
C ALA A 113 -11.96 1.65 -0.03
N GLU A 114 -10.97 1.65 0.87
CA GLU A 114 -11.13 1.35 2.30
C GLU A 114 -12.02 2.38 2.98
N ALA A 115 -11.77 3.68 2.77
CA ALA A 115 -12.61 4.76 3.32
C ALA A 115 -14.06 4.65 2.88
N ALA A 116 -14.31 4.41 1.58
CA ALA A 116 -15.68 4.22 1.07
C ALA A 116 -16.37 2.99 1.66
N ALA A 117 -15.63 1.90 1.92
CA ALA A 117 -16.16 0.72 2.60
C ALA A 117 -16.43 1.00 4.09
N GLU A 118 -15.54 1.70 4.76
CA GLU A 118 -15.69 2.12 6.16
C GLU A 118 -16.88 3.03 6.37
N GLU A 119 -17.09 4.04 5.52
CA GLU A 119 -18.27 4.91 5.59
C GLU A 119 -19.57 4.12 5.46
N LYS A 120 -19.65 3.19 4.49
CA LYS A 120 -20.82 2.32 4.29
C LYS A 120 -21.04 1.43 5.51
N THR A 121 -19.99 0.85 6.07
CA THR A 121 -20.10 -0.02 7.25
C THR A 121 -20.42 0.76 8.52
N ALA A 122 -19.88 1.97 8.71
CA ALA A 122 -20.14 2.86 9.83
C ALA A 122 -21.59 3.35 9.83
N LYS A 123 -22.11 3.83 8.69
CA LYS A 123 -23.52 4.20 8.53
C LYS A 123 -24.44 3.02 8.89
N ASN A 124 -24.12 1.82 8.43
CA ASN A 124 -24.90 0.61 8.75
C ASN A 124 -24.77 0.19 10.22
N ARG A 125 -23.59 0.35 10.84
CA ARG A 125 -23.35 0.08 12.27
C ARG A 125 -24.15 1.03 13.15
N LEU A 126 -24.15 2.33 12.86
CA LEU A 126 -24.94 3.35 13.56
C LEU A 126 -26.44 3.05 13.48
N LYS A 127 -26.95 2.68 12.29
CA LYS A 127 -28.36 2.25 12.12
C LYS A 127 -28.71 1.05 13.01
N ARG A 128 -27.81 0.07 13.14
CA ARG A 128 -28.02 -1.11 14.00
C ARG A 128 -27.94 -0.76 15.49
N GLN A 129 -27.01 0.10 15.90
CA GLN A 129 -26.88 0.56 17.29
C GLN A 129 -28.11 1.35 17.73
N ARG A 130 -28.58 2.32 16.94
CA ARG A 130 -29.83 3.05 17.22
C ARG A 130 -31.03 2.11 17.40
N LYS A 131 -31.16 1.09 16.53
CA LYS A 131 -32.22 0.06 16.66
C LYS A 131 -32.05 -0.81 17.92
N LYS A 132 -30.81 -1.12 18.31
CA LYS A 132 -30.52 -1.89 19.54
C LYS A 132 -30.85 -1.06 20.77
N GLU A 133 -30.47 0.20 20.82
CA GLU A 133 -30.78 1.13 21.91
C GLU A 133 -32.29 1.38 22.02
N ALA A 134 -33.00 1.54 20.90
CA ALA A 134 -34.45 1.68 20.90
C ALA A 134 -35.18 0.42 21.41
N ARG A 135 -34.62 -0.78 21.17
CA ARG A 135 -35.16 -2.06 21.69
C ARG A 135 -34.70 -2.39 23.10
N GLY A 136 -33.55 -1.84 23.50
CA GLY A 136 -32.89 -2.09 24.79
C GLY A 136 -33.18 -1.04 25.86
N LYS A 137 -33.89 0.04 25.53
CA LYS A 137 -34.52 0.92 26.53
C LYS A 137 -35.74 0.18 27.11
N PRO A 138 -35.67 -0.40 28.33
CA PRO A 138 -36.88 -0.83 28.99
C PRO A 138 -37.76 0.41 29.15
N LYS A 139 -39.04 0.31 28.79
CA LYS A 139 -40.02 1.28 29.25
C LYS A 139 -39.99 1.23 30.78
N THR A 140 -39.24 2.15 31.39
CA THR A 140 -39.45 2.56 32.78
C THR A 140 -40.76 3.33 32.82
N SER A 141 -41.86 2.61 32.69
CA SER A 141 -43.16 3.04 33.18
C SER A 141 -43.60 1.95 34.16
N SER A 142 -43.34 2.24 35.43
CA SER A 142 -44.06 1.81 36.62
C SER A 142 -44.84 0.50 36.54
N THR A 143 -44.40 -0.50 37.30
CA THR A 143 -45.14 -1.01 38.48
C THR A 143 -44.28 -2.04 39.22
N ASN A 144 -44.28 -1.94 40.54
CA ASN A 144 -43.72 -2.91 41.49
C ASN A 144 -44.04 -4.37 41.13
N GLY A 145 -43.08 -5.27 41.37
CA GLY A 145 -43.41 -6.64 41.73
C GLY A 145 -42.51 -7.75 41.16
N ALA A 146 -41.78 -8.38 42.08
CA ALA A 146 -41.40 -9.79 42.11
C ALA A 146 -40.19 -10.29 41.28
N ALA A 147 -39.30 -10.92 42.04
CA ALA A 147 -38.16 -11.72 41.63
C ALA A 147 -38.53 -12.88 40.70
N GLY A 148 -37.55 -13.29 39.87
CA GLY A 148 -37.59 -14.54 39.13
C GLY A 148 -36.31 -14.76 38.33
N GLU A 149 -35.46 -15.65 38.83
CA GLU A 149 -34.34 -16.27 38.12
C GLU A 149 -34.81 -16.91 36.78
N GLY A 150 -33.92 -16.96 35.78
CA GLY A 150 -34.23 -17.65 34.52
C GLY A 150 -33.18 -17.51 33.43
N GLU A 151 -32.10 -18.27 33.58
CA GLU A 151 -31.43 -19.11 32.57
C GLU A 151 -31.36 -18.64 31.10
N GLY A 152 -30.13 -18.57 30.59
CA GLY A 152 -29.80 -18.23 29.21
C GLY A 152 -30.41 -19.18 28.18
N GLY A 153 -31.20 -18.61 27.27
CA GLY A 153 -31.70 -19.31 26.08
C GLY A 153 -31.33 -18.55 24.81
N GLU A 154 -30.29 -19.01 24.12
CA GLU A 154 -29.92 -18.59 22.77
C GLU A 154 -31.06 -18.90 21.78
N LYS A 155 -31.99 -17.96 21.60
CA LYS A 155 -33.03 -18.06 20.58
C LYS A 155 -32.43 -17.83 19.19
N LYS A 156 -31.93 -18.91 18.59
CA LYS A 156 -31.84 -19.09 17.12
C LYS A 156 -33.22 -18.82 16.53
N ARG A 157 -33.44 -17.60 16.03
CA ARG A 157 -34.64 -17.24 15.28
C ARG A 157 -34.58 -17.93 13.92
N LYS A 158 -35.26 -19.08 13.82
CA LYS A 158 -35.63 -19.75 12.58
C LYS A 158 -36.51 -18.79 11.78
N LEU A 159 -36.06 -18.42 10.58
CA LEU A 159 -36.79 -17.59 9.63
C LEU A 159 -37.98 -18.42 9.10
N ALA A 160 -39.12 -18.31 9.77
CA ALA A 160 -40.38 -18.88 9.31
C ALA A 160 -41.24 -17.73 8.76
N GLY A 161 -41.32 -17.65 7.45
CA GLY A 161 -42.10 -16.64 6.74
C GLY A 161 -41.69 -16.59 5.28
N GLY A 162 -42.28 -17.46 4.47
CA GLY A 162 -42.07 -17.49 3.03
C GLY A 162 -42.64 -16.23 2.37
N SER A 163 -41.80 -15.20 2.25
CA SER A 163 -41.86 -14.26 1.14
C SER A 163 -40.42 -14.06 0.66
N GLY A 164 -40.21 -14.29 -0.63
CA GLY A 164 -38.88 -14.42 -1.22
C GLY A 164 -37.99 -13.23 -0.92
N PHE A 165 -36.88 -13.48 -0.22
CA PHE A 165 -35.79 -12.52 -0.08
C PHE A 165 -35.13 -12.38 -1.45
N LYS A 166 -35.61 -11.43 -2.27
CA LYS A 166 -34.97 -11.08 -3.54
C LYS A 166 -33.67 -10.35 -3.24
N PHE A 167 -32.55 -10.95 -3.60
CA PHE A 167 -31.24 -10.32 -3.49
C PHE A 167 -31.16 -9.18 -4.52
N ARG A 168 -31.20 -7.93 -4.06
CA ARG A 168 -31.04 -6.76 -4.92
C ARG A 168 -29.59 -6.67 -5.42
N THR A 169 -29.46 -6.49 -6.72
CA THR A 169 -28.17 -6.22 -7.38
C THR A 169 -27.60 -4.88 -6.89
N ALA A 170 -26.31 -4.64 -7.12
CA ALA A 170 -25.67 -3.40 -6.67
C ALA A 170 -26.32 -2.16 -7.31
N ASP A 171 -26.69 -2.25 -8.60
CA ASP A 171 -27.39 -1.18 -9.33
C ASP A 171 -28.75 -0.80 -8.73
N GLU A 172 -29.57 -1.77 -8.29
CA GLU A 172 -30.89 -1.48 -7.71
C GLU A 172 -30.81 -0.80 -6.33
N ARG A 173 -29.66 -0.87 -5.65
CA ARG A 173 -29.46 -0.24 -4.33
C ARG A 173 -29.04 1.22 -4.44
N ASP A 174 -28.34 1.60 -5.50
CA ASP A 174 -27.93 2.98 -5.74
C ASP A 174 -29.03 3.79 -6.50
N ALA A 175 -29.94 3.11 -7.21
CA ALA A 175 -31.07 3.75 -7.89
C ALA A 175 -32.24 4.19 -6.98
N SER A 176 -32.35 3.67 -5.75
CA SER A 176 -33.41 4.05 -4.80
C SER A 176 -32.97 5.14 -3.81
N GLY A 177 -32.13 6.06 -4.27
CA GLY A 177 -31.63 7.20 -3.50
C GLY A 177 -32.57 8.40 -3.54
N GLY A 178 -33.35 8.57 -2.48
CA GLY A 178 -33.64 9.90 -1.93
C GLY A 178 -34.84 10.65 -2.48
N GLU A 179 -36.05 10.23 -2.12
CA GLU A 179 -37.19 11.14 -1.93
C GLU A 179 -37.80 10.80 -0.57
N ASP A 180 -37.42 11.55 0.47
CA ASP A 180 -38.16 11.72 1.72
C ASP A 180 -37.66 13.06 2.28
N GLU A 181 -38.22 14.14 1.73
CA GLU A 181 -38.16 15.48 2.32
C GLU A 181 -39.14 15.57 3.50
N ASP A 182 -38.70 16.35 4.49
CA ASP A 182 -39.45 16.96 5.59
C ASP A 182 -39.93 16.11 6.78
N GLU A 183 -39.21 16.23 7.89
CA GLU A 183 -39.86 16.73 9.11
C GLU A 183 -38.87 17.52 9.98
N ALA A 184 -39.19 18.81 10.18
CA ALA A 184 -38.50 19.73 11.06
C ALA A 184 -38.71 19.38 12.55
N GLY A 185 -37.64 19.44 13.34
CA GLY A 185 -37.66 19.32 14.81
C GLY A 185 -36.37 19.90 15.43
N PRO A 186 -36.42 20.39 16.68
CA PRO A 186 -36.02 21.74 17.04
C PRO A 186 -34.52 21.97 17.27
N GLU A 187 -34.10 23.21 17.07
CA GLU A 187 -32.75 23.73 17.31
C GLU A 187 -32.21 23.39 18.70
N LEU A 188 -31.08 22.67 18.74
CA LEU A 188 -30.24 22.52 19.93
C LEU A 188 -29.09 23.52 19.82
N GLN A 189 -29.14 24.55 20.66
CA GLN A 189 -28.06 25.49 20.88
C GLN A 189 -26.83 24.73 21.40
N VAL A 190 -25.80 24.63 20.56
CA VAL A 190 -24.47 24.17 20.98
C VAL A 190 -23.66 25.37 21.44
N SER A 191 -23.37 25.40 22.74
CA SER A 191 -22.49 26.37 23.37
C SER A 191 -21.07 26.26 22.79
N ALA A 192 -20.54 27.43 22.44
CA ALA A 192 -19.28 27.62 21.75
C ALA A 192 -18.08 26.96 22.45
N THR A 193 -17.48 25.95 21.80
CA THR A 193 -16.07 25.67 21.97
C THR A 193 -15.29 26.73 21.20
N ARG A 194 -14.51 27.53 21.93
CA ARG A 194 -13.60 28.61 21.50
C ARG A 194 -13.01 28.39 20.10
N GLY A 195 -13.70 28.90 19.08
CA GLY A 195 -13.22 28.97 17.70
C GLY A 195 -12.30 30.16 17.54
N MET A 196 -11.22 29.97 16.78
CA MET A 196 -10.35 31.06 16.35
C MET A 196 -11.18 32.10 15.59
N THR A 197 -10.86 33.37 15.82
CA THR A 197 -11.61 34.48 15.22
C THR A 197 -11.36 34.51 13.71
N LYS A 198 -12.32 35.00 12.93
CA LYS A 198 -12.18 35.14 11.46
C LYS A 198 -10.97 35.98 11.04
N GLU A 199 -10.48 36.84 11.94
CA GLU A 199 -9.28 37.64 11.75
C GLU A 199 -8.00 36.78 11.87
N GLU A 200 -7.96 35.86 12.84
CA GLU A 200 -6.85 34.91 13.00
C GLU A 200 -6.77 33.92 11.82
N GLU A 201 -7.91 33.46 11.31
CA GLU A 201 -7.97 32.58 10.14
C GLU A 201 -7.53 33.29 8.84
N ALA A 202 -7.85 34.58 8.71
CA ALA A 202 -7.39 35.41 7.60
C ALA A 202 -5.88 35.71 7.64
N ASP A 203 -5.33 35.88 8.85
CA ASP A 203 -3.89 36.11 9.05
C ASP A 203 -3.07 34.83 8.83
N GLU A 204 -3.59 33.65 9.19
CA GLU A 204 -2.94 32.38 8.84
C GLU A 204 -2.95 32.13 7.33
N LEU A 205 -4.06 32.43 6.64
CA LEU A 205 -4.12 32.33 5.17
C LEU A 205 -3.14 33.27 4.47
N ARG A 206 -2.93 34.49 4.99
CA ARG A 206 -1.93 35.42 4.45
C ARG A 206 -0.50 34.93 4.66
N ARG A 207 -0.19 34.37 5.84
CA ARG A 207 1.14 33.79 6.12
C ARG A 207 1.45 32.60 5.22
N LEU A 208 0.47 31.73 4.99
CA LEU A 208 0.62 30.59 4.09
C LEU A 208 0.81 31.04 2.63
N GLN A 209 0.11 32.09 2.19
CA GLN A 209 0.32 32.68 0.86
C GLN A 209 1.70 33.34 0.72
N GLU A 210 2.23 33.98 1.76
CA GLU A 210 3.59 34.53 1.77
C GLU A 210 4.67 33.44 1.76
N GLU A 211 4.48 32.33 2.47
CA GLU A 211 5.38 31.17 2.43
C GLU A 211 5.37 30.48 1.06
N GLU A 212 4.19 30.36 0.42
CA GLU A 212 4.05 29.80 -0.92
C GLU A 212 4.70 30.71 -1.99
N ALA A 213 4.57 32.03 -1.85
CA ALA A 213 5.24 32.99 -2.73
C ALA A 213 6.77 32.97 -2.56
N ARG A 214 7.27 32.68 -1.35
CA ARG A 214 8.70 32.53 -1.06
C ARG A 214 9.28 31.19 -1.54
N ALA A 215 8.44 30.16 -1.68
CA ALA A 215 8.81 28.83 -2.13
C ALA A 215 8.82 28.67 -3.67
N GLN A 216 8.41 29.67 -4.44
CA GLN A 216 8.52 29.62 -5.90
C GLN A 216 9.98 29.80 -6.34
N PRO A 217 10.54 28.87 -7.14
CA PRO A 217 11.89 29.02 -7.68
C PRO A 217 11.93 30.26 -8.59
N ALA A 218 12.96 31.08 -8.45
CA ALA A 218 13.17 32.27 -9.27
C ALA A 218 13.07 31.88 -10.76
N LYS A 219 12.18 32.56 -11.51
CA LYS A 219 12.09 32.40 -12.96
C LYS A 219 13.45 32.73 -13.55
N GLU A 220 14.12 31.72 -14.11
CA GLU A 220 15.41 31.87 -14.78
C GLU A 220 15.29 32.97 -15.84
N ALA A 221 16.15 34.00 -15.71
CA ALA A 221 16.26 35.03 -16.73
C ALA A 221 16.81 34.37 -18.00
N GLY A 222 15.93 34.06 -18.95
CA GLY A 222 16.30 33.57 -20.26
C GLY A 222 17.20 34.57 -20.97
N ILE A 223 18.45 34.18 -21.19
CA ILE A 223 19.38 34.92 -22.04
C ILE A 223 18.85 34.80 -23.47
N VAL A 224 18.32 35.91 -24.00
CA VAL A 224 17.96 36.05 -25.41
C VAL A 224 19.25 36.32 -26.17
N ILE A 225 19.73 35.32 -26.91
CA ILE A 225 20.80 35.51 -27.89
C ILE A 225 20.13 36.15 -29.12
N GLN A 226 20.46 37.41 -29.38
CA GLN A 226 20.17 38.07 -30.64
C GLN A 226 21.29 37.71 -31.62
N ASP A 227 20.96 36.95 -32.65
CA ASP A 227 21.82 36.76 -33.81
C ASP A 227 21.72 38.03 -34.67
N ASP A 228 22.76 38.86 -34.65
CA ASP A 228 22.94 39.99 -35.58
C ASP A 228 23.43 39.43 -36.93
N ASP A 229 22.62 39.63 -37.99
CA ASP A 229 23.00 39.51 -39.41
C ASP A 229 23.92 40.66 -39.88
#